data_AF-A0A085LVR7-F1
#
_entry.id   AF-A0A085LVR7-F1
#
_cell.length_a   1.000
_cell.length_b   1.000
_cell.length_c   1.000
_cell.angle_alpha   90.00
_cell.angle_beta   90.00
_cell.angle_gamma   90.00
#
_symmetry.space_group_name_H-M   'P 1'
#
loop_
_entity.id
_entity.type
_entity.pdbx_description
1 polymer ?
#
loop_
_entity_poly.entity_id
_entity_poly.type
_entity_poly.pdbx_seq_one_letter_code
_entity_poly.pdbx_strand_id
1 'polypeptide(L)'
;MTALRNLRAENERMITKADKGNVVVVLDRSTYIEKMNHLLDSSTYCSLRSDPTDRTRKALRSLLLDYTRESKEDKLSRLANHLKYSSTFKCPEMYGLPKIHKPDIPFRPIVCSINSITYELSSHLKDIIQPLVRKRRSTVTNSKAFVEEIQAFTVSPTDILVSYDVKDLFTSIPIPYTINILQDLLYTDNTLPGRTKLNPFQITKLVSFCMMEGNFFHFQGRFFKQKGGAPMGSPLSPVLAEIFMEHLEDRAFSEANQEILPRLFKRYIDDIFVVIQSGREDTFSRTGGARGQGTKFSPLAKTPFS
;
A
#
# COMPACT_ATOMS: atom_id res chain seq x y z
N MET A 1 9.42 -27.81 22.07
CA MET A 1 9.35 -27.82 20.58
C MET A 1 8.47 -28.93 20.01
N THR A 2 8.27 -30.07 20.70
CA THR A 2 7.43 -31.20 20.25
C THR A 2 5.94 -30.85 20.14
N ALA A 3 5.37 -30.12 21.11
CA ALA A 3 3.96 -29.74 21.10
C ALA A 3 3.55 -28.88 19.89
N LEU A 4 4.37 -27.89 19.50
CA LEU A 4 4.13 -27.06 18.31
C LEU A 4 4.27 -27.85 17.00
N ARG A 5 5.15 -28.86 16.94
CA ARG A 5 5.27 -29.75 15.79
C ARG A 5 4.05 -30.67 15.68
N ASN A 6 3.54 -31.16 16.80
CA ASN A 6 2.32 -31.99 16.85
C ASN A 6 1.09 -31.16 16.43
N LEU A 7 0.95 -29.94 16.98
CA LEU A 7 -0.10 -28.99 16.57
C LEU A 7 -0.03 -28.62 15.08
N ARG A 8 1.18 -28.56 14.50
CA ARG A 8 1.36 -28.31 13.06
C ARG A 8 1.01 -29.54 12.21
N ALA A 9 1.11 -30.74 12.76
CA ALA A 9 0.77 -31.98 12.07
C ALA A 9 -0.76 -32.21 12.01
N GLU A 10 -1.52 -31.56 12.89
CA GLU A 10 -2.98 -31.56 12.88
C GLU A 10 -3.51 -30.63 11.77
N ASN A 11 -4.11 -31.20 10.73
CA ASN A 11 -4.67 -30.44 9.60
C ASN A 11 -5.87 -29.54 9.98
N GLU A 12 -6.47 -29.75 11.15
CA GLU A 12 -7.62 -28.99 11.64
C GLU A 12 -7.23 -27.61 12.19
N ARG A 13 -5.96 -27.43 12.58
CA ARG A 13 -5.47 -26.18 13.18
C ARG A 13 -4.55 -25.45 12.23
N MET A 14 -4.59 -24.12 12.29
CA MET A 14 -3.73 -23.22 11.55
C MET A 14 -2.87 -22.42 12.52
N ILE A 15 -1.56 -22.37 12.24
CA ILE A 15 -0.61 -21.52 12.95
C ILE A 15 -0.23 -20.37 12.01
N THR A 16 -0.46 -19.14 12.45
CA THR A 16 -0.12 -17.92 11.70
C THR A 16 0.45 -16.84 12.62
N LYS A 17 0.90 -15.73 12.05
CA LYS A 17 1.31 -14.54 12.81
C LYS A 17 0.14 -13.60 12.98
N ALA A 18 0.08 -12.92 14.12
CA ALA A 18 -0.80 -11.78 14.32
C ALA A 18 -0.36 -10.59 13.48
N ASP A 19 -1.30 -9.71 13.18
CA ASP A 19 -1.09 -8.48 12.43
C ASP A 19 -0.16 -7.47 13.15
N LYS A 20 -0.22 -7.43 14.49
CA LYS A 20 0.58 -6.55 15.35
C LYS A 20 1.08 -7.32 16.57
N GLY A 21 2.15 -6.84 17.18
CA GLY A 21 2.69 -7.34 18.46
C GLY A 21 3.63 -8.55 18.37
N ASN A 22 4.00 -9.00 17.15
CA ASN A 22 4.89 -10.15 16.94
C ASN A 22 4.42 -11.43 17.67
N VAL A 23 3.10 -11.65 17.71
CA VAL A 23 2.45 -12.78 18.39
C VAL A 23 2.14 -13.90 17.39
N VAL A 24 2.22 -15.16 17.85
CA VAL A 24 1.76 -16.34 17.10
C VAL A 24 0.30 -16.62 17.47
N VAL A 25 -0.53 -16.86 16.46
CA VAL A 25 -1.96 -17.19 16.63
C VAL A 25 -2.18 -18.63 16.19
N VAL A 26 -2.90 -19.38 17.02
CA VAL A 26 -3.42 -20.71 16.71
C VAL A 26 -4.93 -20.60 16.63
N LEU A 27 -5.52 -21.07 15.53
CA LEU A 27 -6.96 -21.06 15.30
C LEU A 27 -7.40 -22.24 14.44
N ASP A 28 -8.69 -22.55 14.46
CA ASP A 28 -9.24 -23.59 13.60
C ASP A 28 -9.14 -23.19 12.13
N ARG A 29 -8.72 -24.16 11.30
CA ARG A 29 -8.53 -23.96 9.86
C ARG A 29 -9.86 -23.61 9.17
N SER A 30 -10.96 -24.20 9.61
CA SER A 30 -12.32 -23.88 9.13
C SER A 30 -12.64 -22.41 9.36
N THR A 31 -12.46 -21.90 10.58
CA THR A 31 -12.67 -20.48 10.93
C THR A 31 -11.77 -19.55 10.12
N TYR A 32 -10.50 -19.93 9.92
CA TYR A 32 -9.60 -19.14 9.08
C TYR A 32 -10.11 -19.05 7.63
N ILE A 33 -10.49 -20.18 7.05
CA ILE A 33 -10.98 -20.25 5.66
C ILE A 33 -12.30 -19.47 5.52
N GLU A 34 -13.21 -19.60 6.47
CA GLU A 34 -14.49 -18.87 6.49
C GLU A 34 -14.26 -17.36 6.51
N LYS A 35 -13.41 -16.85 7.41
CA LYS A 35 -13.08 -15.42 7.48
C LYS A 35 -12.41 -14.90 6.21
N MET A 36 -11.53 -15.70 5.61
CA MET A 36 -10.90 -15.34 4.33
C MET A 36 -11.91 -15.33 3.18
N ASN A 37 -12.83 -16.30 3.12
CA ASN A 37 -13.88 -16.31 2.10
C ASN A 37 -14.80 -15.11 2.23
N HIS A 38 -15.23 -14.76 3.46
CA HIS A 38 -16.02 -13.55 3.70
C HIS A 38 -15.30 -12.28 3.22
N LEU A 39 -13.97 -12.20 3.38
CA LEU A 39 -13.16 -11.09 2.86
C LEU A 39 -13.15 -11.06 1.32
N LEU A 40 -13.05 -12.24 0.69
CA LEU A 40 -13.02 -12.40 -0.76
C LEU A 40 -14.38 -12.15 -1.43
N ASP A 41 -15.48 -12.31 -0.70
CA ASP A 41 -16.85 -12.02 -1.16
C ASP A 41 -17.17 -10.51 -1.18
N SER A 42 -16.24 -9.67 -0.72
CA SER A 42 -16.36 -8.22 -0.80
C SER A 42 -16.30 -7.70 -2.24
N SER A 43 -16.79 -6.47 -2.45
CA SER A 43 -16.75 -5.82 -3.77
C SER A 43 -15.33 -5.58 -4.31
N THR A 44 -14.31 -5.64 -3.44
CA THR A 44 -12.89 -5.43 -3.74
C THR A 44 -12.29 -6.49 -4.65
N TYR A 45 -12.79 -7.73 -4.60
CA TYR A 45 -12.21 -8.86 -5.34
C TYR A 45 -13.15 -9.40 -6.42
N CYS A 46 -12.57 -10.12 -7.37
CA CYS A 46 -13.28 -10.78 -8.47
C CYS A 46 -12.70 -12.18 -8.66
N SER A 47 -13.55 -13.22 -8.68
CA SER A 47 -13.11 -14.57 -9.01
C SER A 47 -12.72 -14.67 -10.49
N LEU A 48 -11.63 -15.36 -10.77
CA LEU A 48 -11.16 -15.69 -12.12
C LEU A 48 -11.49 -17.15 -12.44
N ARG A 49 -11.66 -17.45 -13.73
CA ARG A 49 -11.97 -18.81 -14.21
C ARG A 49 -10.76 -19.73 -14.28
N SER A 50 -9.56 -19.17 -14.39
CA SER A 50 -8.31 -19.91 -14.57
C SER A 50 -7.12 -19.09 -14.08
N ASP A 51 -5.97 -19.74 -13.93
CA ASP A 51 -4.70 -19.09 -13.61
C ASP A 51 -4.31 -18.09 -14.71
N PRO A 52 -4.21 -16.77 -14.43
CA PRO A 52 -3.80 -15.78 -15.41
C PRO A 52 -2.28 -15.68 -15.58
N THR A 53 -1.48 -16.37 -14.76
CA THR A 53 -0.03 -16.14 -14.61
C THR A 53 0.71 -16.18 -15.94
N ASP A 54 0.54 -17.23 -16.76
CA ASP A 54 1.29 -17.36 -18.02
C ASP A 54 0.85 -16.33 -19.08
N ARG A 55 -0.45 -16.01 -19.14
CA ARG A 55 -0.97 -14.98 -20.03
C ARG A 55 -0.40 -13.62 -19.68
N THR A 56 -0.42 -13.25 -18.40
CA THR A 56 0.11 -11.97 -17.92
C THR A 56 1.63 -11.93 -18.05
N ARG A 57 2.34 -13.04 -17.82
CA ARG A 57 3.79 -13.15 -18.07
C ARG A 57 4.15 -12.83 -19.52
N LYS A 58 3.44 -13.43 -20.48
CA LYS A 58 3.66 -13.18 -21.92
C LYS A 58 3.43 -11.73 -22.28
N ALA A 59 2.34 -11.13 -21.77
CA ALA A 59 2.02 -9.73 -21.98
C ALA A 59 3.10 -8.81 -21.40
N LEU A 60 3.54 -9.07 -20.16
CA LEU A 60 4.60 -8.32 -19.50
C LEU A 60 5.91 -8.41 -20.29
N ARG A 61 6.29 -9.63 -20.69
CA ARG A 61 7.51 -9.86 -21.46
C ARG A 61 7.50 -9.09 -22.78
N SER A 62 6.37 -9.07 -23.49
CA SER A 62 6.23 -8.29 -24.73
C SER A 62 6.48 -6.81 -24.45
N LEU A 63 5.78 -6.25 -23.44
CA LEU A 63 5.90 -4.85 -23.06
C LEU A 63 7.34 -4.46 -22.70
N LEU A 64 8.03 -5.32 -21.95
CA LEU A 64 9.43 -5.09 -21.57
C LEU A 64 10.38 -5.13 -22.78
N LEU A 65 10.16 -6.02 -23.75
CA LEU A 65 10.98 -6.07 -24.96
C LEU A 65 10.79 -4.84 -25.84
N ASP A 66 9.55 -4.35 -25.95
CA ASP A 66 9.25 -3.14 -26.73
C ASP A 66 9.95 -1.93 -26.11
N TYR A 67 9.83 -1.73 -24.79
CA TYR A 67 10.50 -0.64 -24.10
C TYR A 67 12.02 -0.79 -24.00
N THR A 68 12.54 -2.02 -24.00
CA THR A 68 13.99 -2.26 -24.12
C THR A 68 14.51 -1.74 -25.47
N ARG A 69 13.76 -1.98 -26.56
CA ARG A 69 14.14 -1.56 -27.91
C ARG A 69 14.15 -0.03 -28.05
N GLU A 70 13.18 0.63 -27.44
CA GLU A 70 13.03 2.08 -27.46
C GLU A 70 14.05 2.80 -26.56
N SER A 71 14.19 2.36 -25.31
CA SER A 71 15.00 3.06 -24.30
C SER A 71 16.45 2.59 -24.20
N LYS A 72 16.76 1.38 -24.72
CA LYS A 72 18.06 0.69 -24.54
C LYS A 72 18.41 0.51 -23.05
N GLU A 73 17.40 0.29 -22.21
CA GLU A 73 17.53 -0.04 -20.78
C GLU A 73 17.88 -1.52 -20.58
N ASP A 74 19.13 -1.79 -20.21
CA ASP A 74 19.65 -3.16 -20.04
C ASP A 74 18.90 -3.93 -18.94
N LYS A 75 18.42 -3.21 -17.91
CA LYS A 75 17.67 -3.83 -16.81
C LYS A 75 16.36 -4.45 -17.32
N LEU A 76 15.64 -3.78 -18.23
CA LEU A 76 14.41 -4.33 -18.81
C LEU A 76 14.69 -5.55 -19.69
N SER A 77 15.80 -5.55 -20.44
CA SER A 77 16.24 -6.72 -21.22
C SER A 77 16.44 -7.96 -20.34
N ARG A 78 17.14 -7.79 -19.22
CA ARG A 78 17.37 -8.87 -18.24
C ARG A 78 16.05 -9.40 -17.65
N LEU A 79 15.15 -8.50 -17.25
CA LEU A 79 13.82 -8.86 -16.75
C LEU A 79 13.01 -9.64 -17.80
N ALA A 80 13.01 -9.19 -19.05
CA ALA A 80 12.32 -9.89 -20.15
C ALA A 80 12.90 -11.29 -20.41
N ASN A 81 14.20 -11.47 -20.23
CA ASN A 81 14.86 -12.77 -20.35
C ASN A 81 14.51 -13.71 -19.19
N HIS A 82 14.43 -13.21 -17.95
CA HIS A 82 13.95 -14.00 -16.80
C HIS A 82 12.52 -14.48 -17.01
N LEU A 83 11.67 -13.64 -17.63
CA LEU A 83 10.28 -13.97 -17.95
C LEU A 83 10.12 -14.96 -19.11
N LYS A 84 11.20 -15.51 -19.69
CA LYS A 84 11.11 -16.42 -20.85
C LYS A 84 10.35 -17.71 -20.54
N TYR A 85 10.62 -18.32 -19.39
CA TYR A 85 10.05 -19.62 -18.99
C TYR A 85 8.97 -19.46 -17.91
N SER A 86 7.85 -20.16 -18.06
CA SER A 86 6.73 -20.10 -17.12
C SER A 86 7.03 -20.80 -15.79
N SER A 87 7.85 -21.85 -15.79
CA SER A 87 8.19 -22.66 -14.62
C SER A 87 8.90 -21.89 -13.51
N THR A 88 9.45 -20.72 -13.81
CA THR A 88 10.17 -19.87 -12.85
C THR A 88 9.24 -19.10 -11.92
N PHE A 89 7.99 -18.88 -12.34
CA PHE A 89 7.07 -17.99 -11.63
C PHE A 89 5.87 -18.75 -11.08
N LYS A 90 5.38 -18.27 -9.94
CA LYS A 90 4.15 -18.78 -9.33
C LYS A 90 3.11 -17.67 -9.25
N CYS A 91 1.86 -18.07 -9.29
CA CYS A 91 0.76 -17.18 -8.93
C CYS A 91 0.97 -16.68 -7.49
N PRO A 92 0.84 -15.38 -7.20
CA PRO A 92 0.93 -14.86 -5.85
C PRO A 92 -0.07 -15.54 -4.91
N GLU A 93 0.33 -15.82 -3.68
CA GLU A 93 -0.54 -16.47 -2.69
C GLU A 93 -1.10 -15.47 -1.69
N MET A 94 -2.42 -15.48 -1.47
CA MET A 94 -3.04 -14.64 -0.45
C MET A 94 -3.10 -15.34 0.90
N TYR A 95 -2.86 -14.60 1.97
CA TYR A 95 -3.08 -15.04 3.34
C TYR A 95 -3.59 -13.89 4.21
N GLY A 96 -4.21 -14.22 5.34
CA GLY A 96 -4.76 -13.29 6.31
C GLY A 96 -3.95 -13.27 7.60
N LEU A 97 -3.68 -12.07 8.11
CA LEU A 97 -3.10 -11.86 9.43
C LEU A 97 -4.20 -11.44 10.42
N PRO A 98 -4.46 -12.19 11.50
CA PRO A 98 -5.48 -11.83 12.47
C PRO A 98 -5.15 -10.53 13.21
N LYS A 99 -6.07 -9.56 13.17
CA LYS A 99 -6.00 -8.31 13.94
C LYS A 99 -6.54 -8.53 15.35
N ILE A 100 -5.80 -9.27 16.18
CA ILE A 100 -6.21 -9.67 17.55
C ILE A 100 -6.51 -8.51 18.51
N HIS A 101 -6.08 -7.29 18.16
CA HIS A 101 -6.32 -6.07 18.92
C HIS A 101 -7.63 -5.37 18.54
N LYS A 102 -8.43 -5.92 17.62
CA LYS A 102 -9.73 -5.39 17.20
C LYS A 102 -10.86 -6.36 17.58
N PRO A 103 -12.06 -5.86 17.90
CA PRO A 103 -13.26 -6.69 18.05
C PRO A 103 -13.47 -7.58 16.82
N ASP A 104 -14.03 -8.78 17.01
CA ASP A 104 -14.29 -9.79 15.97
C ASP A 104 -13.06 -10.35 15.24
N ILE A 105 -11.85 -9.89 15.59
CA ILE A 105 -10.57 -10.32 15.05
C ILE A 105 -10.60 -10.39 13.51
N PRO A 106 -10.84 -9.25 12.81
CA PRO A 106 -10.81 -9.19 11.36
C PRO A 106 -9.41 -9.51 10.84
N PHE A 107 -9.30 -9.95 9.59
CA PHE A 107 -8.00 -10.29 9.00
C PHE A 107 -7.46 -9.14 8.16
N ARG A 108 -6.14 -8.91 8.20
CA ARG A 108 -5.43 -8.11 7.20
C ARG A 108 -5.06 -9.02 6.03
N PRO A 109 -5.59 -8.78 4.82
CA PRO A 109 -5.21 -9.55 3.66
C PRO A 109 -3.81 -9.16 3.18
N ILE A 110 -2.95 -10.12 2.90
CA ILE A 110 -1.62 -9.92 2.31
C ILE A 110 -1.47 -10.87 1.12
N VAL A 111 -0.98 -10.34 0.00
CA VAL A 111 -0.61 -11.12 -1.18
C VAL A 111 0.90 -11.28 -1.19
N CYS A 112 1.37 -12.52 -1.06
CA CYS A 112 2.78 -12.86 -1.19
C CYS A 112 3.21 -12.72 -2.65
N SER A 113 3.84 -11.59 -2.97
CA SER A 113 4.33 -11.31 -4.32
C SER A 113 5.70 -11.94 -4.61
N ILE A 114 6.34 -12.59 -3.64
CA ILE A 114 7.66 -13.22 -3.83
C ILE A 114 7.59 -14.28 -4.94
N ASN A 115 8.54 -14.24 -5.88
CA ASN A 115 8.59 -15.11 -7.06
C ASN A 115 7.40 -14.95 -8.03
N SER A 116 6.63 -13.87 -7.91
CA SER A 116 5.62 -13.51 -8.91
C SER A 116 6.26 -12.83 -10.12
N ILE A 117 5.52 -12.85 -11.23
CA ILE A 117 5.97 -12.27 -12.51
C ILE A 117 6.23 -10.75 -12.44
N THR A 118 5.67 -10.04 -11.46
CA THR A 118 5.80 -8.58 -11.33
C THR A 118 6.75 -8.16 -10.22
N TYR A 119 7.27 -9.08 -9.40
CA TYR A 119 8.06 -8.74 -8.21
C TYR A 119 9.34 -7.97 -8.54
N GLU A 120 10.19 -8.52 -9.40
CA GLU A 120 11.47 -7.92 -9.77
C GLU A 120 11.27 -6.56 -10.45
N LEU A 121 10.29 -6.46 -11.34
CA LEU A 121 9.93 -5.20 -11.99
C LEU A 121 9.42 -4.17 -10.96
N SER A 122 8.54 -4.58 -10.05
CA SER A 122 8.02 -3.71 -9.00
C SER A 122 9.14 -3.17 -8.10
N SER A 123 10.11 -4.01 -7.75
CA SER A 123 11.28 -3.58 -6.98
C SER A 123 12.13 -2.57 -7.77
N HIS A 124 12.37 -2.82 -9.05
CA HIS A 124 13.14 -1.89 -9.88
C HIS A 124 12.44 -0.53 -10.06
N LEU A 125 11.14 -0.54 -10.34
CA LEU A 125 10.35 0.68 -10.47
C LEU A 125 10.26 1.43 -9.15
N LYS A 126 10.15 0.72 -8.02
CA LYS A 126 10.22 1.32 -6.68
C LYS A 126 11.52 2.12 -6.53
N ASP A 127 12.68 1.56 -6.89
CA ASP A 127 13.96 2.26 -6.76
C ASP A 127 14.03 3.52 -7.63
N ILE A 128 13.41 3.50 -8.82
CA ILE A 128 13.30 4.68 -9.70
C ILE A 128 12.42 5.76 -9.04
N ILE A 129 11.27 5.37 -8.46
CA ILE A 129 10.23 6.30 -7.98
C ILE A 129 10.52 6.77 -6.55
N GLN A 130 11.20 5.98 -5.72
CA GLN A 130 11.44 6.26 -4.30
C GLN A 130 12.01 7.66 -4.01
N PRO A 131 12.91 8.24 -4.83
CA PRO A 131 13.40 9.60 -4.63
C PRO A 131 12.38 10.71 -4.89
N LEU A 132 11.17 10.41 -5.38
CA LEU A 132 10.09 11.39 -5.58
C LEU A 132 9.28 11.66 -4.32
N VAL A 133 9.19 10.68 -3.43
CA VAL A 133 8.30 10.70 -2.26
C VAL A 133 9.03 11.07 -0.98
N ARG A 134 8.27 11.35 0.09
CA ARG A 134 8.77 11.68 1.43
C ARG A 134 9.58 12.97 1.49
N LYS A 135 9.22 13.93 0.62
CA LYS A 135 9.86 15.25 0.58
C LYS A 135 9.13 16.29 1.42
N ARG A 136 7.91 15.98 1.87
CA ARG A 136 7.07 16.91 2.62
C ARG A 136 7.52 16.98 4.08
N ARG A 137 7.42 18.17 4.67
CA ARG A 137 7.71 18.39 6.11
C ARG A 137 6.71 17.69 7.03
N SER A 138 5.52 17.37 6.52
CA SER A 138 4.50 16.56 7.21
C SER A 138 4.92 15.09 7.33
N THR A 139 5.78 14.59 6.44
CA THR A 139 6.13 13.17 6.40
C THR A 139 7.11 12.81 7.51
N VAL A 140 6.73 11.84 8.32
CA VAL A 140 7.57 11.23 9.35
C VAL A 140 8.33 10.07 8.75
N THR A 141 9.65 10.01 8.99
CA THR A 141 10.50 8.92 8.48
C THR A 141 10.62 7.77 9.47
N ASN A 142 10.70 8.07 10.76
CA ASN A 142 10.83 7.09 11.84
C ASN A 142 10.37 7.69 13.17
N SER A 143 10.15 6.83 14.17
CA SER A 143 9.66 7.23 15.49
C SER A 143 10.61 8.15 16.25
N LYS A 144 11.92 8.02 16.06
CA LYS A 144 12.91 8.87 16.75
C LYS A 144 12.82 10.32 16.26
N ALA A 145 12.85 10.52 14.94
CA ALA A 145 12.69 11.83 14.33
C ALA A 145 11.37 12.48 14.73
N PHE A 146 10.29 11.70 14.78
CA PHE A 146 8.99 12.18 15.25
C PHE A 146 9.04 12.69 16.70
N VAL A 147 9.62 11.91 17.62
CA VAL A 147 9.72 12.31 19.03
C VAL A 147 10.53 13.60 19.20
N GLU A 148 11.66 13.71 18.49
CA GLU A 148 12.51 14.92 18.51
C GLU A 148 11.72 16.16 18.05
N GLU A 149 10.94 16.06 16.98
CA GLU A 149 10.11 17.15 16.47
C GLU A 149 8.97 17.53 17.42
N ILE A 150 8.30 16.55 18.04
CA ILE A 150 7.22 16.80 18.99
C ILE A 150 7.74 17.45 20.27
N GLN A 151 8.90 17.02 20.77
CA GLN A 151 9.52 17.62 21.96
C GLN A 151 9.88 19.09 21.77
N ALA A 152 10.22 19.49 20.55
CA ALA A 152 10.52 20.88 20.21
C ALA A 152 9.25 21.74 19.98
N PHE A 153 8.07 21.13 19.84
CA PHE A 153 6.84 21.84 19.52
C PHE A 153 6.14 22.39 20.76
N THR A 154 5.85 23.70 20.77
CA THR A 154 5.13 24.35 21.88
C THR A 154 3.62 24.35 21.66
N VAL A 155 2.91 23.73 22.60
CA VAL A 155 1.44 23.57 22.58
C VAL A 155 0.75 24.70 23.33
N SER A 156 -0.45 25.08 22.88
CA SER A 156 -1.33 26.04 23.57
C SER A 156 -2.26 25.30 24.56
N PRO A 157 -2.70 25.93 25.65
CA PRO A 157 -3.73 25.37 26.54
C PRO A 157 -5.05 25.03 25.83
N THR A 158 -5.31 25.65 24.68
CA THR A 158 -6.49 25.39 23.85
C THR A 158 -6.29 24.28 22.83
N ASP A 159 -5.09 23.73 22.72
CA ASP A 159 -4.81 22.65 21.78
C ASP A 159 -5.26 21.29 22.33
N ILE A 160 -5.52 20.38 21.40
CA ILE A 160 -5.72 18.97 21.67
C ILE A 160 -4.85 18.14 20.74
N LEU A 161 -4.46 16.96 21.21
CA LEU A 161 -3.81 15.94 20.41
C LEU A 161 -4.87 15.04 19.80
N VAL A 162 -4.77 14.83 18.49
CA VAL A 162 -5.64 13.90 17.79
C VAL A 162 -4.81 12.98 16.91
N SER A 163 -5.05 11.68 17.04
CA SER A 163 -4.51 10.67 16.14
C SER A 163 -5.61 10.20 15.18
N TYR A 164 -5.26 10.07 13.91
CA TYR A 164 -6.14 9.52 12.88
C TYR A 164 -5.47 8.33 12.17
N ASP A 165 -6.30 7.41 11.68
CA ASP A 165 -5.93 6.29 10.80
C ASP A 165 -6.63 6.46 9.45
N VAL A 166 -5.90 6.28 8.36
CA VAL A 166 -6.50 6.22 7.02
C VAL A 166 -7.10 4.84 6.81
N LYS A 167 -8.44 4.77 6.82
CA LYS A 167 -9.15 3.50 6.68
C LYS A 167 -8.86 2.87 5.32
N ASP A 168 -8.37 1.63 5.35
CA ASP A 168 -8.20 0.77 4.17
C ASP A 168 -7.41 1.43 3.03
N LEU A 169 -6.35 2.20 3.38
CA LEU A 169 -5.57 3.03 2.46
C LEU A 169 -5.25 2.29 1.15
N PHE A 170 -4.52 1.17 1.22
CA PHE A 170 -4.05 0.48 0.02
C PHE A 170 -5.18 0.04 -0.92
N THR A 171 -6.26 -0.53 -0.40
CA THR A 171 -7.40 -0.97 -1.23
C THR A 171 -8.23 0.20 -1.76
N SER A 172 -8.08 1.39 -1.18
CA SER A 172 -8.84 2.59 -1.55
C SER A 172 -8.10 3.52 -2.51
N ILE A 173 -6.81 3.30 -2.77
CA ILE A 173 -6.02 4.15 -3.69
C ILE A 173 -6.61 4.08 -5.11
N PRO A 174 -7.02 5.22 -5.71
CA PRO A 174 -7.44 5.27 -7.10
C PRO A 174 -6.20 5.17 -8.01
N ILE A 175 -5.87 3.94 -8.42
CA ILE A 175 -4.64 3.65 -9.20
C ILE A 175 -4.49 4.52 -10.45
N PRO A 176 -5.50 4.69 -11.34
CA PRO A 176 -5.34 5.53 -12.53
C PRO A 176 -5.03 6.99 -12.19
N TYR A 177 -5.72 7.55 -11.19
CA TYR A 177 -5.48 8.92 -10.72
C TYR A 177 -4.07 9.08 -10.13
N THR A 178 -3.64 8.11 -9.33
CA THR A 178 -2.29 8.10 -8.72
C THR A 178 -1.19 8.00 -9.78
N ILE A 179 -1.44 7.25 -10.85
CA ILE A 179 -0.49 7.12 -11.98
C ILE A 179 -0.35 8.45 -12.73
N ASN A 180 -1.43 9.21 -12.91
CA ASN A 180 -1.36 10.54 -13.52
C ASN A 180 -0.49 11.49 -12.67
N ILE A 181 -0.71 11.51 -11.35
CA ILE A 181 0.13 12.30 -10.43
C ILE A 181 1.60 11.88 -10.53
N LEU A 182 1.87 10.56 -10.53
CA LEU A 182 3.22 10.04 -10.71
C LEU A 182 3.84 10.51 -12.03
N GLN A 183 3.05 10.54 -13.10
CA GLN A 183 3.51 10.98 -14.41
C GLN A 183 3.97 12.45 -14.38
N ASP A 184 3.17 13.33 -13.77
CA ASP A 184 3.50 14.76 -13.63
C ASP A 184 4.77 14.96 -12.78
N LEU A 185 4.90 14.19 -11.69
CA LEU A 185 6.10 14.20 -10.85
C LEU A 185 7.35 13.74 -11.62
N LEU A 186 7.21 12.72 -12.48
CA LEU A 186 8.33 12.23 -13.29
C LEU A 186 8.73 13.22 -14.39
N TYR A 187 7.78 13.94 -15.00
CA TYR A 187 8.07 14.96 -15.99
C TYR A 187 8.82 16.17 -15.41
N THR A 188 8.59 16.48 -14.14
CA THR A 188 9.23 17.61 -13.45
C THR A 188 10.53 17.23 -12.73
N ASP A 189 10.92 15.95 -12.76
CA ASP A 189 12.09 15.46 -12.04
C ASP A 189 13.37 15.43 -12.90
N ASN A 190 14.18 16.47 -12.74
CA ASN A 190 15.48 16.62 -13.39
C ASN A 190 16.50 15.52 -13.04
N THR A 191 16.28 14.73 -11.98
CA THR A 191 17.17 13.63 -11.57
C THR A 191 16.82 12.30 -12.25
N LEU A 192 15.70 12.23 -12.98
CA LEU A 192 15.25 10.99 -13.65
C LEU A 192 16.29 10.39 -14.62
N PRO A 193 16.94 11.17 -15.50
CA PRO A 193 17.93 10.62 -16.44
C PRO A 193 19.12 9.93 -15.76
N GLY A 194 19.42 10.31 -14.51
CA GLY A 194 20.48 9.66 -13.71
C GLY A 194 20.08 8.32 -13.10
N ARG A 195 18.77 7.99 -13.06
CA ARG A 195 18.23 6.77 -12.45
C ARG A 195 17.85 5.70 -13.47
N THR A 196 17.40 6.11 -14.65
CA THR A 196 16.94 5.20 -15.70
C THR A 196 16.93 5.88 -17.06
N LYS A 197 16.99 5.07 -18.13
CA LYS A 197 16.78 5.52 -19.52
C LYS A 197 15.30 5.54 -19.92
N LEU A 198 14.40 5.08 -19.04
CA LEU A 198 12.97 5.07 -19.31
C LEU A 198 12.38 6.47 -19.23
N ASN A 199 11.49 6.80 -20.17
CA ASN A 199 10.74 8.03 -20.10
C ASN A 199 9.55 7.92 -19.10
N PRO A 200 8.98 9.04 -18.64
CA PRO A 200 7.85 9.04 -17.69
C PRO A 200 6.65 8.19 -18.13
N PHE A 201 6.33 8.16 -19.42
CA PHE A 201 5.22 7.35 -19.96
C PHE A 201 5.50 5.84 -19.84
N GLN A 202 6.72 5.40 -20.16
CA GLN A 202 7.11 3.99 -20.03
C GLN A 202 7.05 3.54 -18.56
N ILE A 203 7.57 4.36 -17.64
CA ILE A 203 7.54 4.07 -16.20
C ILE A 203 6.10 3.91 -15.71
N THR A 204 5.24 4.89 -16.02
CA THR A 204 3.83 4.88 -15.58
C THR A 204 3.04 3.74 -16.21
N LYS A 205 3.32 3.36 -17.46
CA LYS A 205 2.71 2.19 -18.08
C LYS A 205 3.13 0.88 -17.42
N LEU A 206 4.41 0.74 -17.05
CA LEU A 206 4.89 -0.44 -16.31
C LEU A 206 4.32 -0.51 -14.89
N VAL A 207 4.17 0.64 -14.21
CA VAL A 207 3.47 0.72 -12.91
C VAL A 207 2.00 0.33 -13.05
N SER A 208 1.31 0.85 -14.06
CA SER A 208 -0.08 0.47 -14.39
C SER A 208 -0.19 -1.04 -14.54
N PHE A 209 0.70 -1.64 -15.33
CA PHE A 209 0.72 -3.08 -15.55
C PHE A 209 0.83 -3.86 -14.23
N CYS A 210 1.76 -3.44 -13.35
CA CYS A 210 1.97 -4.11 -12.07
C CYS A 210 0.75 -3.99 -11.14
N MET A 211 0.06 -2.85 -11.14
CA MET A 211 -1.05 -2.56 -10.23
C MET A 211 -2.41 -3.07 -10.72
N MET A 212 -2.58 -3.27 -12.03
CA MET A 212 -3.88 -3.60 -12.63
C MET A 212 -3.90 -4.99 -13.27
N GLU A 213 -2.99 -5.29 -14.19
CA GLU A 213 -2.90 -6.58 -14.88
C GLU A 213 -2.21 -7.65 -14.05
N GLY A 214 -1.18 -7.27 -13.29
CA GLY A 214 -0.43 -8.11 -12.38
C GLY A 214 -1.06 -8.34 -11.01
N ASN A 215 -2.20 -7.71 -10.74
CA ASN A 215 -2.86 -7.72 -9.44
C ASN A 215 -3.87 -8.87 -9.30
N PHE A 216 -3.35 -10.09 -9.39
CA PHE A 216 -4.08 -11.32 -9.19
C PHE A 216 -3.37 -12.19 -8.17
N PHE A 217 -4.10 -13.13 -7.59
CA PHE A 217 -3.57 -14.06 -6.60
C PHE A 217 -4.40 -15.35 -6.57
N HIS A 218 -3.84 -16.34 -5.91
CA HIS A 218 -4.45 -17.62 -5.62
C HIS A 218 -4.81 -17.72 -4.14
N PHE A 219 -5.92 -18.40 -3.85
CA PHE A 219 -6.31 -18.79 -2.50
C PHE A 219 -7.19 -20.05 -2.56
N GLN A 220 -6.83 -21.10 -1.81
CA GLN A 220 -7.63 -22.34 -1.68
C GLN A 220 -8.11 -22.95 -3.01
N GLY A 221 -7.22 -23.07 -4.00
CA GLY A 221 -7.53 -23.66 -5.31
C GLY A 221 -8.27 -22.73 -6.28
N ARG A 222 -8.55 -21.49 -5.86
CA ARG A 222 -9.27 -20.49 -6.65
C ARG A 222 -8.36 -19.31 -6.98
N PHE A 223 -8.63 -18.68 -8.12
CA PHE A 223 -7.90 -17.50 -8.58
C PHE A 223 -8.77 -16.26 -8.46
N PHE A 224 -8.17 -15.15 -8.08
CA PHE A 224 -8.85 -13.90 -7.87
C PHE A 224 -8.05 -12.74 -8.44
N LYS A 225 -8.76 -11.64 -8.71
CA LYS A 225 -8.20 -10.34 -9.09
C LYS A 225 -8.73 -9.28 -8.14
N GLN A 226 -7.86 -8.39 -7.68
CA GLN A 226 -8.29 -7.20 -6.96
C GLN A 226 -8.75 -6.13 -7.96
N LYS A 227 -9.95 -5.58 -7.79
CA LYS A 227 -10.58 -4.66 -8.76
C LYS A 227 -10.01 -3.24 -8.71
N GLY A 228 -9.52 -2.82 -7.55
CA GLY A 228 -9.01 -1.47 -7.33
C GLY A 228 -8.08 -1.41 -6.11
N GLY A 229 -7.33 -0.32 -5.99
CA GLY A 229 -6.31 -0.17 -4.96
C GLY A 229 -5.00 -0.87 -5.29
N ALA A 230 -3.98 -0.56 -4.49
CA ALA A 230 -2.67 -1.16 -4.56
C ALA A 230 -2.65 -2.50 -3.78
N PRO A 231 -2.05 -3.57 -4.33
CA PRO A 231 -2.00 -4.87 -3.65
C PRO A 231 -1.07 -4.84 -2.43
N MET A 232 -1.60 -5.15 -1.26
CA MET A 232 -0.79 -5.29 -0.04
C MET A 232 0.21 -6.44 -0.22
N GLY A 233 1.50 -6.11 -0.28
CA GLY A 233 2.60 -7.05 -0.50
C GLY A 233 3.40 -6.79 -1.78
N SER A 234 2.99 -5.87 -2.66
CA SER A 234 3.85 -5.41 -3.75
C SER A 234 4.89 -4.38 -3.26
N PRO A 235 6.15 -4.44 -3.73
CA PRO A 235 7.16 -3.41 -3.45
C PRO A 235 6.75 -1.99 -3.85
N LEU A 236 5.86 -1.84 -4.84
CA LEU A 236 5.40 -0.53 -5.34
C LEU A 236 4.32 0.11 -4.47
N SER A 237 3.50 -0.70 -3.80
CA SER A 237 2.31 -0.21 -3.10
C SER A 237 2.62 0.85 -2.05
N PRO A 238 3.64 0.72 -1.19
CA PRO A 238 3.98 1.77 -0.23
C PRO A 238 4.37 3.10 -0.90
N VAL A 239 5.10 3.06 -2.02
CA VAL A 239 5.53 4.27 -2.72
C VAL A 239 4.35 4.97 -3.40
N LEU A 240 3.44 4.21 -4.01
CA LEU A 240 2.22 4.78 -4.59
C LEU A 240 1.28 5.35 -3.53
N ALA A 241 1.20 4.71 -2.36
CA ALA A 241 0.46 5.25 -1.22
C ALA A 241 1.02 6.60 -0.77
N GLU A 242 2.34 6.75 -0.68
CA GLU A 242 2.96 8.04 -0.36
C GLU A 242 2.66 9.11 -1.41
N ILE A 243 2.77 8.80 -2.71
CA ILE A 243 2.44 9.75 -3.79
C ILE A 243 1.01 10.24 -3.66
N PHE A 244 0.07 9.30 -3.50
CA PHE A 244 -1.34 9.63 -3.38
C PHE A 244 -1.62 10.49 -2.14
N MET A 245 -1.05 10.11 -0.99
CA MET A 245 -1.26 10.83 0.26
C MET A 245 -0.59 12.21 0.28
N GLU A 246 0.63 12.37 -0.24
CA GLU A 246 1.28 13.67 -0.36
C GLU A 246 0.47 14.62 -1.27
N HIS A 247 -0.05 14.10 -2.38
CA HIS A 247 -0.92 14.90 -3.24
C HIS A 247 -2.25 15.27 -2.58
N LEU A 248 -2.86 14.33 -1.84
CA LEU A 248 -4.08 14.55 -1.08
C LEU A 248 -3.88 15.63 0.00
N GLU A 249 -2.74 15.57 0.70
CA GLU A 249 -2.31 16.58 1.66
C GLU A 249 -2.16 17.95 1.01
N ASP A 250 -1.38 18.05 -0.08
CA ASP A 250 -1.13 19.32 -0.75
C ASP A 250 -2.45 19.99 -1.16
N ARG A 251 -3.39 19.20 -1.69
CA ARG A 251 -4.74 19.69 -2.02
C ARG A 251 -5.52 20.11 -0.79
N ALA A 252 -5.57 19.26 0.23
CA ALA A 252 -6.31 19.56 1.46
C ALA A 252 -5.79 20.84 2.13
N PHE A 253 -4.47 21.03 2.21
CA PHE A 253 -3.86 22.21 2.83
C PHE A 253 -3.96 23.47 1.97
N SER A 254 -3.97 23.35 0.63
CA SER A 254 -4.10 24.50 -0.27
C SER A 254 -5.54 24.99 -0.39
N GLU A 255 -6.52 24.09 -0.29
CA GLU A 255 -7.95 24.39 -0.45
C GLU A 255 -8.66 24.69 0.89
N ALA A 256 -8.03 24.40 2.04
CA ALA A 256 -8.66 24.56 3.35
C ALA A 256 -8.72 26.01 3.84
N ASN A 257 -9.79 26.31 4.59
CA ASN A 257 -9.87 27.54 5.38
C ASN A 257 -8.77 27.51 6.46
N GLN A 258 -8.00 28.59 6.59
CA GLN A 258 -6.93 28.72 7.58
C GLN A 258 -7.40 28.47 9.01
N GLU A 259 -8.68 28.74 9.31
CA GLU A 259 -9.24 28.50 10.64
C GLU A 259 -9.32 27.01 10.99
N ILE A 260 -9.42 26.10 10.03
CA ILE A 260 -9.51 24.65 10.30
C ILE A 260 -8.17 23.94 10.18
N LEU A 261 -7.10 24.66 9.83
CA LEU A 261 -5.78 24.07 9.66
C LEU A 261 -5.18 23.70 11.01
N PRO A 262 -4.57 22.50 11.12
CA PRO A 262 -3.89 22.10 12.32
C PRO A 262 -2.61 22.91 12.52
N ARG A 263 -2.24 23.16 13.78
CA ARG A 263 -0.96 23.80 14.12
C ARG A 263 0.23 22.89 13.82
N LEU A 264 0.02 21.58 13.92
CA LEU A 264 0.98 20.57 13.52
C LEU A 264 0.27 19.40 12.87
N PHE A 265 0.80 18.94 11.74
CA PHE A 265 0.35 17.75 11.05
C PHE A 265 1.56 16.88 10.71
N LYS A 266 1.52 15.62 11.12
CA LYS A 266 2.56 14.63 10.90
C LYS A 266 1.94 13.33 10.44
N ARG A 267 2.50 12.70 9.40
CA ARG A 267 2.00 11.43 8.85
C ARG A 267 3.11 10.41 8.67
N TYR A 268 2.84 9.18 9.08
CA TYR A 268 3.62 8.00 8.77
C TYR A 268 2.75 7.01 7.96
N ILE A 269 2.85 7.04 6.63
CA ILE A 269 2.03 6.24 5.71
C ILE A 269 0.52 6.45 5.93
N ASP A 270 -0.13 5.64 6.77
CA ASP A 270 -1.55 5.64 7.13
C ASP A 270 -1.84 6.24 8.51
N ASP A 271 -0.84 6.30 9.40
CA ASP A 271 -0.95 6.90 10.73
C ASP A 271 -0.74 8.41 10.64
N ILE A 272 -1.69 9.18 11.18
CA ILE A 272 -1.66 10.64 11.19
C ILE A 272 -1.70 11.13 12.64
N PHE A 273 -0.85 12.10 12.95
CA PHE A 273 -0.79 12.81 14.21
C PHE A 273 -1.03 14.30 13.98
N VAL A 274 -1.92 14.88 14.78
CA VAL A 274 -2.37 16.26 14.61
C VAL A 274 -2.39 16.98 15.96
N VAL A 275 -1.90 18.22 15.96
CA VAL A 275 -2.16 19.21 17.02
C VAL A 275 -3.08 20.27 16.44
N ILE A 276 -4.27 20.42 17.04
CA ILE A 276 -5.30 21.35 16.57
C ILE A 276 -6.01 21.99 17.77
N GLN A 277 -6.57 23.18 17.57
CA GLN A 277 -7.39 23.83 18.58
C GLN A 277 -8.64 23.00 18.88
N SER A 278 -8.98 22.87 20.16
CA SER A 278 -10.18 22.20 20.65
C SER A 278 -11.45 22.69 19.96
N GLY A 279 -12.32 21.77 19.55
CA GLY A 279 -13.59 22.04 18.89
C GLY A 279 -13.50 22.12 17.36
N ARG A 280 -12.31 22.00 16.77
CA ARG A 280 -12.10 22.05 15.30
C ARG A 280 -11.82 20.67 14.69
N GLU A 281 -11.58 19.66 15.50
CA GLU A 281 -11.09 18.36 15.05
C GLU A 281 -12.12 17.57 14.23
N ASP A 282 -13.41 17.65 14.57
CA ASP A 282 -14.46 16.98 13.81
C ASP A 282 -14.65 17.64 12.43
N THR A 283 -14.53 18.97 12.38
CA THR A 283 -14.55 19.72 11.12
C THR A 283 -13.36 19.33 10.27
N PHE A 284 -12.14 19.33 10.83
CA PHE A 284 -10.93 18.90 10.13
C PHE A 284 -11.00 17.47 9.62
N SER A 285 -11.53 16.52 10.40
CA SER A 285 -11.74 15.13 9.94
C SER A 285 -12.68 15.05 8.73
N ARG A 286 -13.73 15.89 8.69
CA ARG A 286 -14.71 15.93 7.59
C ARG A 286 -14.20 16.63 6.34
N THR A 287 -13.34 17.64 6.47
CA THR A 287 -12.74 18.36 5.32
C THR A 287 -11.44 17.73 4.82
N GLY A 288 -10.64 17.12 5.71
CA GLY A 288 -9.38 16.46 5.38
C GLY A 288 -9.54 15.18 4.57
N GLY A 289 -10.69 14.51 4.68
CA GLY A 289 -11.12 13.54 3.67
C GLY A 289 -11.55 14.29 2.41
N ALA A 290 -10.69 14.37 1.39
CA ALA A 290 -11.00 15.11 0.17
C ALA A 290 -12.42 14.80 -0.32
N ARG A 291 -13.28 15.83 -0.31
CA ARG A 291 -14.66 15.73 -0.79
C ARG A 291 -14.62 15.15 -2.21
N GLY A 292 -15.12 13.92 -2.37
CA GLY A 292 -15.25 13.25 -3.66
C GLY A 292 -14.23 12.14 -4.01
N GLN A 293 -13.21 11.86 -3.18
CA GLN A 293 -12.20 10.82 -3.48
C GLN A 293 -12.18 9.62 -2.51
N GLY A 294 -13.20 9.47 -1.66
CA GLY A 294 -13.45 8.25 -0.88
C GLY A 294 -12.48 7.96 0.28
N THR A 295 -11.44 8.77 0.49
CA THR A 295 -10.48 8.59 1.60
C THR A 295 -11.04 9.25 2.87
N LYS A 296 -11.18 8.47 3.96
CA LYS A 296 -11.73 8.93 5.25
C LYS A 296 -10.69 8.82 6.36
N PHE A 297 -10.48 9.90 7.10
CA PHE A 297 -9.68 9.90 8.33
C PHE A 297 -10.55 9.45 9.50
N SER A 298 -10.20 8.32 10.12
CA SER A 298 -10.91 7.79 11.28
C SER A 298 -10.16 8.20 12.55
N PRO A 299 -10.77 8.92 13.50
CA PRO A 299 -10.09 9.28 14.74
C PRO A 299 -9.81 8.01 15.57
N LEU A 300 -8.56 7.90 16.06
CA LEU A 300 -8.10 6.80 16.91
C LEU A 300 -8.08 7.19 18.40
N ALA A 301 -7.69 8.43 18.71
CA ALA A 301 -7.60 8.96 20.06
C ALA A 301 -7.68 10.49 20.06
N LYS A 302 -8.29 11.06 21.10
CA LYS A 302 -8.31 12.49 21.40
C LYS A 302 -7.80 12.68 22.84
N THR A 303 -6.76 13.49 23.02
CA THR A 303 -6.19 13.77 24.36
C THR A 303 -6.06 15.28 24.54
N PRO A 304 -6.76 15.90 25.49
CA PRO A 304 -6.52 17.30 25.85
C PRO A 304 -5.17 17.45 26.54
N PHE A 305 -4.52 18.60 26.37
CA PHE A 305 -3.38 18.96 27.20
C PHE A 305 -3.90 19.47 28.55
N SER A 306 -3.53 18.78 29.63
CA SER A 306 -3.78 19.18 31.02
C SER A 306 -2.69 20.13 31.52
#